data_AF-A0A7L5YH39-F1
#
_entry.id   AF-A0A7L5YH39-F1
#
_cell.length_a   1.000
_cell.length_b   1.000
_cell.length_c   1.000
_cell.angle_alpha   90.00
_cell.angle_beta   90.00
_cell.angle_gamma   90.00
#
_symmetry.space_group_name_H-M   'P 1'
#
loop_
_entity.id
_entity.type
_entity.pdbx_description
1 polymer ?
#
loop_
_entity_poly.entity_id
_entity_poly.type
_entity_poly.pdbx_seq_one_letter_code
_entity_poly.pdbx_strand_id
1 'polypeptide(L)'
;MVVDETGADLCTSNPGKDIDLHVVSDPRTLIEVWMGDTTLGHAKSSGKLQLVGSALYTRTMKAWFMLSNTQDIMAAPHIANRKYD
;
A
#
# COMPACT_ATOMS: atom_id res chain seq x y z
N MET A 1 -3.10 3.45 10.85
CA MET A 1 -4.37 3.08 10.19
C MET A 1 -5.08 2.09 11.08
N VAL A 2 -6.38 2.26 11.28
CA VAL A 2 -7.25 1.29 11.97
C VAL A 2 -8.27 0.79 10.95
N VAL A 3 -8.55 -0.52 10.96
CA VAL A 3 -9.56 -1.15 10.10
C VAL A 3 -10.44 -2.03 10.96
N ASP A 4 -11.73 -1.75 10.97
CA ASP A 4 -12.75 -2.49 11.72
C ASP A 4 -14.08 -2.55 10.95
N GLU A 5 -15.16 -3.01 11.59
CA GLU A 5 -16.49 -3.09 10.99
C GLU A 5 -17.06 -1.74 10.51
N THR A 6 -16.54 -0.61 11.00
CA THR A 6 -16.98 0.73 10.63
C THR A 6 -16.23 1.29 9.41
N GLY A 7 -15.10 0.68 9.05
CA GLY A 7 -14.32 1.03 7.87
C GLY A 7 -12.83 1.14 8.16
N ALA A 8 -12.15 1.94 7.34
CA ALA A 8 -10.71 2.21 7.46
C ALA A 8 -10.49 3.70 7.76
N ASP A 9 -9.65 3.99 8.77
CA ASP A 9 -9.29 5.36 9.16
C ASP A 9 -7.77 5.56 9.21
N LEU A 10 -7.32 6.72 8.74
CA LEU A 10 -5.93 7.13 8.72
C LEU A 10 -5.63 8.05 9.91
N CYS A 11 -5.13 7.44 10.98
CA CYS A 11 -4.70 8.17 12.16
C CYS A 11 -3.28 8.76 11.98
N THR A 12 -3.11 10.05 12.23
CA THR A 12 -1.78 10.70 12.32
C THR A 12 -1.21 10.67 13.74
N SER A 13 -2.06 10.43 14.75
CA SER A 13 -1.71 10.20 16.14
C SER A 13 -2.00 8.74 16.54
N ASN A 14 -1.37 8.25 17.62
CA ASN A 14 -1.60 6.89 18.12
C ASN A 14 -3.09 6.71 18.50
N PRO A 15 -3.82 5.77 17.87
CA PRO A 15 -5.24 5.54 18.14
C PRO A 15 -5.52 4.82 19.48
N GLY A 16 -4.48 4.43 20.24
CA GLY A 16 -4.62 3.72 21.51
C GLY A 16 -5.12 2.28 21.37
N LYS A 17 -4.94 1.69 20.18
CA LYS A 17 -5.30 0.32 19.84
C LYS A 17 -4.05 -0.55 19.78
N ASP A 18 -4.20 -1.84 20.06
CA ASP A 18 -3.14 -2.81 19.80
C ASP A 18 -2.87 -2.92 18.30
N ILE A 19 -1.60 -3.05 17.94
CA ILE A 19 -1.17 -3.12 16.54
C ILE A 19 -1.00 -4.57 16.13
N ASP A 20 -1.88 -5.05 15.25
CA ASP A 20 -1.80 -6.41 14.73
C ASP A 20 -0.70 -6.59 13.67
N LEU A 21 -0.38 -5.53 12.93
CA LEU A 21 0.60 -5.55 11.85
C LEU A 21 1.29 -4.19 11.69
N HIS A 22 2.61 -4.20 11.85
CA HIS A 22 3.48 -3.10 11.45
C HIS A 22 3.88 -3.27 9.98
N VAL A 23 3.62 -2.24 9.17
CA VAL A 23 4.05 -2.15 7.78
C VAL A 23 5.15 -1.08 7.70
N VAL A 24 6.36 -1.48 7.36
CA VAL A 24 7.52 -0.59 7.25
C VAL A 24 7.97 -0.54 5.80
N SER A 25 7.85 0.63 5.19
CA SER A 25 8.22 0.88 3.79
C SER A 25 8.31 2.39 3.55
N ASP A 26 8.99 2.79 2.47
CA ASP A 26 8.87 4.15 1.98
C ASP A 26 7.55 4.31 1.17
N PRO A 27 6.97 5.53 1.11
CA PRO A 27 5.72 5.75 0.38
C PRO A 27 5.80 5.41 -1.12
N ARG A 28 6.96 5.59 -1.74
CA ARG A 28 7.15 5.31 -3.18
C ARG A 28 7.02 3.81 -3.45
N THR A 29 7.64 2.96 -2.63
CA THR A 29 7.51 1.50 -2.74
C THR A 29 6.03 1.07 -2.63
N LEU A 30 5.27 1.65 -1.70
CA LEU A 30 3.84 1.34 -1.57
C LEU A 30 3.02 1.79 -2.79
N ILE A 31 3.36 2.93 -3.38
CA ILE A 31 2.73 3.42 -4.62
C ILE A 31 3.08 2.52 -5.81
N GLU A 32 4.36 2.16 -5.99
CA GLU A 32 4.81 1.24 -7.05
C GLU A 32 4.11 -0.12 -6.93
N VAL A 33 3.95 -0.64 -5.70
CA VAL A 33 3.15 -1.84 -5.45
C VAL A 33 1.70 -1.58 -5.85
N TRP A 34 1.07 -0.52 -5.35
CA TRP A 34 -0.35 -0.23 -5.58
C TRP A 34 -0.69 -0.01 -7.05
N MET A 35 0.21 0.61 -7.83
CA MET A 35 0.08 0.84 -9.27
C MET A 35 0.33 -0.42 -10.11
N GLY A 36 0.98 -1.43 -9.55
CA GLY A 36 1.38 -2.66 -10.24
C GLY A 36 2.77 -2.61 -10.89
N ASP A 37 3.54 -1.54 -10.69
CA ASP A 37 4.93 -1.39 -11.18
C ASP A 37 5.88 -2.40 -10.52
N THR A 38 5.56 -2.83 -9.29
CA THR A 38 6.25 -3.93 -8.61
C THR A 38 5.28 -4.81 -7.83
N THR A 39 5.75 -5.98 -7.37
CA THR A 39 4.92 -6.90 -6.59
C THR A 39 5.23 -6.78 -5.10
N LEU A 40 4.22 -7.05 -4.24
CA LEU A 40 4.43 -7.22 -2.80
C LEU A 40 5.57 -8.20 -2.48
N GLY A 41 5.67 -9.30 -3.25
CA GLY A 41 6.73 -10.30 -3.06
C GLY A 41 8.12 -9.73 -3.34
N HIS A 42 8.27 -8.98 -4.43
CA HIS A 42 9.53 -8.33 -4.79
C HIS A 42 9.92 -7.22 -3.80
N ALA A 43 8.95 -6.39 -3.39
CA ALA A 43 9.18 -5.36 -2.37
C ALA A 43 9.65 -5.97 -1.04
N LYS A 44 9.09 -7.14 -0.65
CA LYS A 44 9.52 -7.88 0.53
C LYS A 44 10.92 -8.47 0.39
N SER A 45 11.19 -9.19 -0.71
CA SER A 45 12.49 -9.86 -0.89
C SER A 45 13.65 -8.88 -1.09
N SER A 46 13.39 -7.69 -1.61
CA SER A 46 14.36 -6.59 -1.73
C SER A 46 14.56 -5.80 -0.42
N GLY A 47 13.79 -6.08 0.62
CA GLY A 47 13.86 -5.40 1.91
C GLY A 47 13.20 -4.01 1.95
N LYS A 48 12.60 -3.56 0.84
CA LYS A 48 11.88 -2.27 0.76
C LYS A 48 10.52 -2.28 1.46
N LEU A 49 9.98 -3.47 1.73
CA LEU A 49 8.75 -3.68 2.49
C LEU A 49 8.97 -4.73 3.58
N GLN A 50 8.78 -4.35 4.84
CA GLN A 50 8.81 -5.26 5.98
C GLN A 50 7.44 -5.32 6.65
N LEU A 51 7.05 -6.52 7.04
CA LEU A 51 5.78 -6.81 7.72
C LEU A 51 6.10 -7.53 9.02
N VAL A 52 5.73 -6.92 10.15
CA VAL A 52 6.02 -7.45 11.49
C VAL A 52 4.73 -7.52 12.29
N GLY A 53 4.36 -8.70 12.77
CA GLY A 53 3.13 -8.92 13.52
C GLY A 53 2.42 -10.20 13.09
N SER A 54 1.09 -10.16 13.06
CA SER A 54 0.22 -11.29 12.74
C SER A 54 0.58 -11.96 11.41
N ALA A 55 0.84 -13.27 11.49
CA ALA A 55 1.11 -14.10 10.30
C ALA A 55 -0.09 -14.15 9.36
N LEU A 56 -1.31 -14.08 9.90
CA LEU A 56 -2.53 -14.04 9.09
C LEU A 56 -2.54 -12.78 8.23
N TYR A 57 -2.42 -11.59 8.84
CA TYR A 57 -2.46 -10.31 8.12
C TYR A 57 -1.26 -10.13 7.19
N THR A 58 -0.09 -10.64 7.57
CA THR A 58 1.10 -10.67 6.71
C THR A 58 0.87 -11.49 5.43
N ARG A 59 0.22 -12.66 5.54
CA ARG A 59 -0.05 -13.55 4.40
C ARG A 59 -1.20 -13.06 3.53
N THR A 60 -2.20 -12.43 4.14
CA THR A 60 -3.38 -11.94 3.42
C THR A 60 -3.22 -10.52 2.89
N MET A 61 -2.05 -9.88 3.06
CA MET A 61 -1.80 -8.50 2.60
C MET A 61 -2.23 -8.24 1.17
N LYS A 62 -1.93 -9.15 0.24
CA LYS A 62 -2.32 -8.98 -1.16
C LYS A 62 -3.84 -8.86 -1.37
N ALA A 63 -4.64 -9.48 -0.49
CA ALA A 63 -6.10 -9.48 -0.62
C ALA A 63 -6.75 -8.19 -0.13
N TRP A 64 -6.18 -7.53 0.88
CA TRP A 64 -6.74 -6.29 1.45
C TRP A 64 -5.99 -5.03 1.02
N PHE A 65 -4.70 -5.12 0.70
CA PHE A 65 -3.91 -4.09 0.03
C PHE A 65 -4.04 -4.27 -1.49
N MET A 66 -5.28 -4.17 -1.97
CA MET A 66 -5.64 -4.38 -3.37
C MET A 66 -4.84 -3.46 -4.29
N LEU A 67 -4.36 -4.04 -5.39
CA LEU A 67 -3.77 -3.28 -6.48
C LEU A 67 -4.87 -2.40 -7.09
N SER A 68 -4.53 -1.14 -7.37
CA SER A 68 -5.41 -0.31 -8.18
C SER A 68 -5.70 -1.01 -9.51
N ASN A 69 -6.95 -0.97 -9.97
CA ASN A 69 -7.29 -1.31 -11.36
C ASN A 69 -6.84 -0.16 -12.27
N THR A 70 -5.54 0.11 -12.31
CA THR A 70 -4.93 1.21 -13.08
C THR A 70 -5.06 1.09 -14.59
N GLN A 71 -5.65 0.01 -15.11
CA GLN A 71 -6.07 -0.05 -16.51
C GLN A 71 -6.95 1.14 -16.90
N ASP A 72 -7.74 1.70 -15.96
CA ASP A 72 -8.56 2.89 -16.21
C ASP A 72 -7.81 4.22 -16.09
N ILE A 73 -6.70 4.28 -15.34
CA ILE A 73 -5.98 5.54 -15.07
C ILE A 73 -4.98 5.86 -16.20
N MET A 74 -4.38 4.84 -16.82
CA MET A 74 -3.47 5.02 -17.96
C MET A 74 -4.17 5.41 -19.28
N ALA A 75 -5.50 5.36 -19.34
CA ALA A 75 -6.28 5.80 -20.50
C ALA A 75 -6.57 7.32 -20.49
N ALA A 76 -5.83 8.13 -19.72
CA ALA A 76 -5.90 9.60 -19.79
C ALA A 76 -4.75 10.15 -20.66
N PRO A 77 -4.91 10.27 -22.00
CA PRO A 77 -3.86 10.74 -22.90
C PRO A 77 -3.44 12.22 -22.69
N HIS A 78 -4.06 12.95 -21.76
CA HIS A 78 -3.84 14.39 -21.58
C HIS A 78 -2.69 14.77 -20.62
N ILE A 79 -2.07 13.83 -19.89
CA ILE A 79 -0.99 14.15 -18.93
C ILE A 79 0.41 14.10 -19.57
N ALA A 80 0.57 13.47 -20.74
CA ALA A 80 1.87 13.26 -21.39
C ALA A 80 2.63 14.54 -21.80
N ASN A 81 2.01 15.73 -21.75
CA ASN A 81 2.61 16.98 -22.23
C ASN A 81 2.73 18.10 -21.16
N ARG A 82 2.55 17.81 -19.87
CA ARG A 82 2.79 18.84 -18.84
C ARG A 82 4.28 18.89 -18.49
N LYS A 83 5.02 19.85 -19.06
CA LYS A 83 6.29 20.28 -18.49
C LYS A 83 6.01 20.90 -17.12
N TYR A 84 6.66 20.38 -16.09
CA TYR A 84 6.75 21.06 -14.80
C TYR A 84 7.71 22.25 -14.99
N ASP A 85 7.16 23.46 -14.95
CA ASP A 85 7.93 24.69 -14.67
C ASP A 85 8.05 24.87 -13.15
#